data_AF-G4YP16-F1
#
_entry.id   AF-G4YP16-F1
#
_cell.length_a   1.000
_cell.length_b   1.000
_cell.length_c   1.000
_cell.angle_alpha   90.00
_cell.angle_beta   90.00
_cell.angle_gamma   90.00
#
_symmetry.space_group_name_H-M   'P 1'
#
loop_
_entity.id
_entity.type
_entity.pdbx_description
1 polymer ?
#
loop_
_entity_poly.entity_id
_entity_poly.type
_entity_poly.pdbx_seq_one_letter_code
_entity_poly.pdbx_strand_id
1 'polypeptide(L)'
;MGGCKSFNEIWQRYHDLTPTIALGDKPVNLGPVIRHATAVAREVTGFHMLIVLVSSQLANESLADTAQAIVDASALPLSIIVIGMGDGPWDNMKVLDDQLPQRQFDNFNFVSFQKVRHTATEEQKVFVHRIQDDNAEPTAAPCELDPLDLLFTLQIMMEVPAQYNCMCKLNLL
;
A
#
# COMPACT_ATOMS: atom_id res chain seq x y z
N MET A 1 15.77 -4.99 -17.08
CA MET A 1 14.68 -5.70 -16.37
C MET A 1 13.44 -5.78 -17.26
N GLY A 2 12.84 -6.97 -17.40
CA GLY A 2 11.59 -7.18 -18.13
C GLY A 2 10.43 -7.40 -17.15
N GLY A 3 9.72 -6.33 -16.79
CA GLY A 3 8.47 -6.39 -16.02
C GLY A 3 7.24 -6.16 -16.92
N CYS A 4 6.05 -6.39 -16.36
CA CYS A 4 4.76 -6.08 -17.01
C CYS A 4 4.73 -4.59 -17.42
N LYS A 5 4.22 -4.30 -18.61
CA LYS A 5 4.17 -2.94 -19.19
C LYS A 5 2.84 -2.24 -19.00
N SER A 6 1.82 -2.95 -18.52
CA SER A 6 0.49 -2.42 -18.26
C SER A 6 -0.17 -3.11 -17.07
N PHE A 7 -1.20 -2.48 -16.50
CA PHE A 7 -2.04 -3.12 -15.49
C PHE A 7 -2.71 -4.39 -16.00
N ASN A 8 -3.09 -4.44 -17.29
CA ASN A 8 -3.66 -5.63 -17.89
C ASN A 8 -2.67 -6.80 -17.91
N GLU A 9 -1.39 -6.54 -18.18
CA GLU A 9 -0.36 -7.58 -18.10
C GLU A 9 -0.14 -8.06 -16.67
N ILE A 10 -0.15 -7.15 -15.68
CA ILE A 10 -0.09 -7.53 -14.25
C ILE A 10 -1.28 -8.42 -13.90
N TRP A 11 -2.49 -8.02 -14.30
CA TRP A 11 -3.75 -8.75 -14.06
C TRP A 11 -3.71 -10.16 -14.68
N GLN A 12 -3.36 -10.25 -15.97
CA GLN A 12 -3.22 -11.52 -16.68
C GLN A 12 -2.18 -12.42 -16.00
N ARG A 13 -1.00 -11.86 -15.70
CA ARG A 13 0.09 -12.62 -15.09
C ARG A 13 -0.28 -13.13 -13.70
N TYR A 14 -0.99 -12.33 -12.90
CA TYR A 14 -1.51 -12.75 -11.60
C TYR A 14 -2.51 -13.91 -11.75
N HIS A 15 -3.47 -13.81 -12.68
CA HIS A 15 -4.47 -14.84 -12.89
C HIS A 15 -3.88 -16.15 -13.43
N ASP A 16 -2.88 -16.07 -14.31
CA ASP A 16 -2.19 -17.25 -14.85
C ASP A 16 -1.35 -17.97 -13.79
N LEU A 17 -0.68 -17.21 -12.90
CA LEU A 17 0.24 -17.78 -11.92
C LEU A 17 -0.44 -18.29 -10.66
N THR A 18 -1.47 -17.58 -10.15
CA THR A 18 -2.09 -17.89 -8.85
C THR A 18 -2.54 -19.35 -8.72
N PRO A 19 -3.18 -19.99 -9.74
CA PRO A 19 -3.58 -21.39 -9.65
C PRO A 19 -2.41 -22.38 -9.58
N THR A 20 -1.20 -21.96 -10.00
CA THR A 20 0.00 -22.81 -10.04
C THR A 20 0.82 -22.75 -8.74
N ILE A 21 0.53 -21.78 -7.87
CA ILE A 21 1.28 -21.53 -6.64
C ILE A 21 0.61 -22.30 -5.49
N ALA A 22 1.36 -23.20 -4.87
CA ALA A 22 1.00 -23.71 -3.55
C ALA A 22 1.32 -22.64 -2.50
N LEU A 23 0.30 -22.12 -1.83
CA LEU A 23 0.50 -21.22 -0.69
C LEU A 23 1.31 -21.94 0.38
N GLY A 24 2.44 -21.34 0.77
CA GLY A 24 3.34 -21.95 1.75
C GLY A 24 2.86 -21.75 3.19
N ASP A 25 3.31 -22.63 4.08
CA ASP A 25 3.04 -22.54 5.53
C ASP A 25 3.94 -21.53 6.25
N LYS A 26 4.82 -20.83 5.51
CA LYS A 26 5.78 -19.90 6.09
C LYS A 26 5.08 -18.62 6.52
N PRO A 27 5.43 -18.09 7.71
CA PRO A 27 4.96 -16.78 8.12
C PRO A 27 5.36 -15.69 7.14
N VAL A 28 4.53 -14.64 7.04
CA VAL A 28 4.80 -13.50 6.16
C VAL A 28 6.08 -12.78 6.60
N ASN A 29 6.95 -12.53 5.62
CA ASN A 29 8.15 -11.69 5.75
C ASN A 29 8.25 -10.75 4.54
N LEU A 30 8.33 -9.44 4.79
CA LEU A 30 8.43 -8.43 3.73
C LEU A 30 9.88 -8.09 3.36
N GLY A 31 10.85 -8.45 4.20
CA GLY A 31 12.27 -8.18 3.97
C GLY A 31 12.77 -8.57 2.57
N PRO A 32 12.49 -9.79 2.06
CA PRO A 32 12.92 -10.20 0.72
C PRO A 32 12.38 -9.31 -0.42
N VAL A 33 11.08 -8.97 -0.40
CA VAL A 33 10.47 -8.16 -1.46
C VAL A 33 10.92 -6.70 -1.39
N ILE A 34 11.10 -6.15 -0.18
CA ILE A 34 11.63 -4.80 0.03
C ILE A 34 13.06 -4.71 -0.50
N ARG A 35 13.94 -5.65 -0.14
CA ARG A 35 15.31 -5.70 -0.66
C ARG A 35 15.37 -5.81 -2.17
N HIS A 36 14.46 -6.56 -2.78
CA HIS A 36 14.38 -6.63 -4.23
C HIS A 36 14.02 -5.26 -4.84
N ALA A 37 13.02 -4.57 -4.29
CA ALA A 37 12.69 -3.22 -4.73
C ALA A 37 13.82 -2.22 -4.49
N THR A 38 14.55 -2.32 -3.38
CA THR A 38 15.78 -1.55 -3.10
C THR A 38 16.83 -1.77 -4.18
N ALA A 39 17.05 -3.03 -4.62
CA ALA A 39 17.99 -3.32 -5.70
C ALA A 39 17.54 -2.69 -7.02
N VAL A 40 16.25 -2.76 -7.35
CA VAL A 40 15.67 -2.10 -8.54
C VAL A 40 15.88 -0.59 -8.48
N ALA A 41 15.58 0.06 -7.36
CA ALA A 41 15.71 1.50 -7.17
C ALA A 41 17.17 2.00 -7.18
N ARG A 42 18.16 1.10 -7.02
CA ARG A 42 19.59 1.43 -7.22
C ARG A 42 19.99 1.43 -8.69
N GLU A 43 19.36 0.57 -9.50
CA GLU A 43 19.72 0.40 -10.91
C GLU A 43 18.92 1.33 -11.83
N VAL A 44 17.66 1.62 -11.46
CA VAL A 44 16.75 2.44 -12.24
C VAL A 44 16.60 3.78 -11.55
N THR A 45 16.91 4.85 -12.26
CA THR A 45 16.78 6.22 -11.76
C THR A 45 15.33 6.65 -11.65
N GLY A 46 15.01 7.45 -10.64
CA GLY A 46 13.69 8.05 -10.46
C GLY A 46 12.98 7.56 -9.20
N PHE A 47 11.81 8.13 -8.95
CA PHE A 47 10.96 7.77 -7.83
C PHE A 47 10.26 6.43 -8.07
N HIS A 48 10.35 5.52 -7.09
CA HIS A 48 9.72 4.21 -7.12
C HIS A 48 8.70 4.06 -6.00
N MET A 49 7.61 3.35 -6.28
CA MET A 49 6.63 2.91 -5.29
C MET A 49 6.56 1.38 -5.30
N LEU A 50 6.82 0.77 -4.15
CA LEU A 50 6.53 -0.64 -3.90
C LEU A 50 5.17 -0.74 -3.21
N ILE A 51 4.21 -1.40 -3.85
CA ILE A 51 2.89 -1.68 -3.26
C ILE A 51 2.81 -3.18 -2.97
N VAL A 52 2.56 -3.55 -1.71
CA VAL A 52 2.45 -4.95 -1.27
C VAL A 52 1.08 -5.22 -0.69
N LEU A 53 0.39 -6.22 -1.22
CA LEU A 53 -0.87 -6.73 -0.66
C LEU A 53 -0.56 -7.89 0.29
N VAL A 54 -1.05 -7.84 1.52
CA VAL A 54 -0.85 -8.90 2.52
C VAL A 54 -2.19 -9.35 3.11
N SER A 55 -2.37 -10.65 3.31
CA SER A 55 -3.60 -11.22 3.89
C SER A 55 -3.49 -11.57 5.38
N SER A 56 -2.30 -11.42 5.97
CA SER A 56 -2.05 -11.74 7.37
C SER A 56 -0.92 -10.89 7.93
N GLN A 57 -0.86 -10.79 9.26
CA GLN A 57 0.18 -10.07 9.97
C GLN A 57 1.59 -10.66 9.72
N LEU A 58 2.60 -9.82 9.92
CA LEU A 58 3.99 -10.24 9.98
C LEU A 58 4.23 -11.13 11.20
N ALA A 59 5.02 -12.18 10.99
CA ALA A 59 5.57 -12.98 12.07
C ALA A 59 6.49 -12.11 12.95
N ASN A 60 6.49 -12.33 14.26
CA ASN A 60 7.35 -11.57 15.17
C ASN A 60 8.84 -11.78 14.85
N GLU A 61 9.22 -12.99 14.45
CA GLU A 61 10.57 -13.33 14.00
C GLU A 61 10.98 -12.62 12.70
N SER A 62 10.01 -12.18 11.89
CA SER A 62 10.23 -11.46 10.63
C SER A 62 10.22 -9.94 10.80
N LEU A 63 9.82 -9.43 11.97
CA LEU A 63 9.70 -8.00 12.23
C LEU A 63 11.05 -7.29 12.14
N ALA A 64 12.10 -7.85 12.76
CA ALA A 64 13.44 -7.27 12.72
C ALA A 64 14.04 -7.27 11.31
N ASP A 65 13.85 -8.35 10.56
CA ASP A 65 14.30 -8.47 9.16
C ASP A 65 13.61 -7.42 8.26
N THR A 66 12.29 -7.26 8.44
CA THR A 66 11.49 -6.28 7.71
C THR A 66 11.88 -4.86 8.08
N ALA A 67 12.03 -4.56 9.38
CA ALA A 67 12.45 -3.24 9.87
C ALA A 67 13.80 -2.83 9.29
N GLN A 68 14.79 -3.74 9.29
CA GLN A 68 16.08 -3.46 8.69
C GLN A 68 15.98 -3.19 7.18
N ALA A 69 15.17 -3.98 6.46
CA ALA A 69 14.96 -3.75 5.03
C ALA A 69 14.32 -2.38 4.73
N ILE A 70 13.39 -1.92 5.58
CA ILE A 70 12.77 -0.59 5.46
C ILE A 70 13.81 0.52 5.72
N VAL A 71 14.62 0.38 6.77
CA VAL A 71 15.70 1.32 7.10
C VAL A 71 16.71 1.41 5.95
N ASP A 72 17.15 0.28 5.42
CA ASP A 72 18.09 0.24 4.28
C ASP A 72 17.49 0.88 3.02
N ALA A 73 16.19 0.68 2.78
CA ALA A 73 15.46 1.28 1.66
C ALA A 73 15.32 2.80 1.78
N SER A 74 15.35 3.37 3.00
CA SER A 74 15.18 4.82 3.23
C SER A 74 16.34 5.67 2.69
N ALA A 75 17.43 5.06 2.24
CA ALA A 75 18.53 5.75 1.57
C ALA A 75 18.32 5.91 0.05
N LEU A 76 17.16 5.53 -0.47
CA LEU A 76 16.83 5.55 -1.90
C LEU A 76 15.49 6.27 -2.16
N PRO A 77 15.21 6.69 -3.40
CA PRO A 77 13.92 7.28 -3.78
C PRO A 77 12.82 6.21 -3.91
N LEU A 78 12.56 5.49 -2.82
CA LEU A 78 11.63 4.36 -2.74
C LEU A 78 10.60 4.58 -1.62
N SER A 79 9.33 4.66 -2.00
CA SER A 79 8.18 4.60 -1.09
C SER A 79 7.65 3.17 -1.01
N ILE A 80 7.35 2.71 0.20
CA ILE A 80 6.82 1.36 0.47
C ILE A 80 5.42 1.49 1.05
N ILE A 81 4.45 0.87 0.40
CA ILE A 81 3.04 0.90 0.82
C ILE A 81 2.58 -0.53 1.02
N VAL A 82 2.13 -0.85 2.23
CA VAL A 82 1.59 -2.17 2.57
C VAL A 82 0.09 -2.07 2.81
N ILE A 83 -0.67 -2.88 2.07
CA ILE A 83 -2.12 -2.94 2.16
C ILE A 83 -2.52 -4.25 2.82
N GLY A 84 -3.10 -4.15 4.02
CA GLY A 84 -3.67 -5.28 4.75
C GLY A 84 -5.07 -5.62 4.27
N MET A 85 -5.21 -6.82 3.71
CA MET A 85 -6.46 -7.49 3.40
C MET A 85 -6.79 -8.44 4.55
N GLY A 86 -8.00 -8.38 5.10
CA GLY A 86 -8.36 -9.11 6.31
C GLY A 86 -8.60 -8.20 7.52
N ASP A 87 -9.19 -8.80 8.54
CA ASP A 87 -9.60 -8.10 9.77
C ASP A 87 -8.40 -7.81 10.71
N GLY A 88 -7.23 -8.38 10.42
CA GLY A 88 -6.03 -8.26 11.25
C GLY A 88 -5.85 -9.44 12.21
N PRO A 89 -5.01 -9.29 13.25
CA PRO A 89 -4.44 -8.05 13.79
C PRO A 89 -3.40 -7.38 12.87
N TRP A 90 -3.14 -6.09 13.07
CA TRP A 90 -2.16 -5.33 12.27
C TRP A 90 -1.17 -4.53 13.12
N ASP A 91 -1.03 -4.86 14.41
CA ASP A 91 -0.23 -4.09 15.36
C ASP A 91 1.26 -4.04 14.98
N ASN A 92 1.81 -5.15 14.49
CA ASN A 92 3.19 -5.20 13.98
C ASN A 92 3.41 -4.26 12.78
N MET A 93 2.39 -4.06 11.93
CA MET A 93 2.49 -3.13 10.81
C MET A 93 2.51 -1.67 11.26
N LYS A 94 1.73 -1.32 12.30
CA LYS A 94 1.76 0.02 12.90
C LYS A 94 3.09 0.33 13.58
N VAL A 95 3.74 -0.68 14.18
CA VAL A 95 5.08 -0.51 14.75
C VAL A 95 6.09 -0.17 13.65
N LEU A 96 6.00 -0.82 12.49
CA LEU A 96 6.86 -0.51 11.34
C LEU A 96 6.58 0.87 10.74
N ASP A 97 5.33 1.34 10.81
CA ASP A 97 4.90 2.67 10.37
C ASP A 97 5.51 3.76 11.25
N ASP A 98 5.31 3.68 12.56
CA ASP A 98 5.57 4.79 13.48
C ASP A 98 6.95 4.73 14.17
N GLN A 99 7.57 3.54 14.26
CA GLN A 99 8.65 3.27 15.24
C GLN A 99 9.95 2.75 14.60
N LEU A 100 10.43 3.44 13.55
CA LEU A 100 11.72 3.15 12.92
C LEU A 100 12.67 4.35 13.00
N PRO A 101 13.38 4.57 14.14
CA PRO A 101 14.17 5.78 14.35
C PRO A 101 15.43 5.90 13.48
N GLN A 102 15.90 4.80 12.88
CA GLN A 102 17.14 4.77 12.09
C GLN A 102 16.94 5.10 10.61
N ARG A 103 15.70 5.22 10.12
CA ARG A 103 15.42 5.56 8.72
C ARG A 103 15.71 7.04 8.43
N GLN A 104 16.16 7.35 7.22
CA GLN A 104 16.50 8.72 6.81
C GLN A 104 15.28 9.63 6.70
N PHE A 105 14.15 9.06 6.30
CA PHE A 105 12.83 9.69 6.27
C PHE A 105 11.77 8.61 6.39
N ASP A 106 10.53 9.01 6.68
CA ASP A 106 9.41 8.09 6.67
C ASP A 106 9.12 7.57 5.26
N ASN A 107 9.46 6.32 4.98
CA ASN A 107 9.35 5.71 3.65
C ASN A 107 8.37 4.52 3.62
N PHE A 108 7.60 4.30 4.68
CA PHE A 108 6.70 3.17 4.83
C PHE A 108 5.32 3.68 5.23
N ASN A 109 4.26 3.16 4.62
CA ASN A 109 2.87 3.46 4.97
C ASN A 109 2.06 2.17 5.03
N PHE A 110 1.34 1.93 6.13
CA PHE A 110 0.39 0.81 6.24
C PHE A 110 -1.08 1.26 6.13
N VAL A 111 -1.82 0.60 5.24
CA VAL A 111 -3.26 0.83 5.05
C VAL A 111 -4.06 -0.46 5.23
N SER A 112 -5.07 -0.46 6.11
CA SER A 112 -6.04 -1.56 6.21
C SER A 112 -7.19 -1.36 5.24
N PHE A 113 -7.33 -2.25 4.26
CA PHE A 113 -8.39 -2.19 3.25
C PHE A 113 -9.79 -2.27 3.88
N GLN A 114 -10.03 -3.25 4.77
CA GLN A 114 -11.29 -3.35 5.50
C GLN A 114 -11.62 -2.06 6.24
N LYS A 115 -10.66 -1.53 7.01
CA LYS A 115 -10.91 -0.36 7.86
C LYS A 115 -11.36 0.83 7.03
N VAL A 116 -10.67 1.11 5.92
CA VAL A 116 -11.03 2.22 5.03
C VAL A 116 -12.43 2.02 4.45
N ARG A 117 -12.73 0.81 3.94
CA ARG A 117 -14.04 0.51 3.37
C ARG A 117 -15.17 0.61 4.39
N HIS A 118 -14.95 0.15 5.62
CA HIS A 118 -15.93 0.24 6.69
C HIS A 118 -16.19 1.70 7.09
N THR A 119 -15.15 2.50 7.31
CA THR A 119 -15.30 3.93 7.64
C THR A 119 -16.05 4.68 6.54
N ALA A 120 -15.67 4.45 5.28
CA ALA A 120 -16.32 5.08 4.13
C ALA A 120 -17.81 4.73 4.03
N THR A 121 -18.16 3.47 4.27
CA THR A 121 -19.55 2.99 4.23
C THR A 121 -20.39 3.62 5.33
N GLU A 122 -19.84 3.74 6.54
CA GLU A 122 -20.55 4.39 7.66
C GLU A 122 -20.75 5.89 7.40
N GLU A 123 -19.75 6.58 6.87
CA GLU A 123 -19.85 7.99 6.49
C GLU A 123 -20.88 8.22 5.36
N GLN A 124 -20.92 7.33 4.37
CA GLN A 124 -21.93 7.35 3.31
C GLN A 124 -23.35 7.13 3.87
N LYS A 125 -23.55 6.18 4.81
CA LYS A 125 -24.86 5.98 5.46
C LYS A 125 -25.32 7.24 6.19
N VAL A 126 -24.41 7.92 6.89
CA VAL A 126 -24.72 9.20 7.57
C VAL A 126 -25.10 10.28 6.55
N PHE A 127 -24.41 10.35 5.41
CA PHE A 127 -24.68 11.33 4.36
C PHE A 127 -26.01 11.08 3.64
N VAL A 128 -26.30 9.83 3.24
CA VAL A 128 -27.55 9.44 2.59
C VAL A 128 -28.75 9.66 3.52
N HIS A 129 -28.61 9.38 4.81
CA HIS A 129 -29.69 9.64 5.77
C HIS A 129 -30.01 11.15 5.89
N ARG A 130 -29.04 12.04 5.64
CA ARG A 130 -29.24 13.50 5.67
C ARG A 130 -29.84 14.08 4.39
N ILE A 131 -29.88 13.32 3.29
CA ILE A 131 -30.33 13.79 1.96
C ILE A 131 -31.71 13.24 1.57
N GLN A 132 -32.31 12.38 2.41
CA GLN A 132 -33.71 11.99 2.24
C GLN A 132 -34.67 13.13 2.66
N ASP A 133 -34.64 14.22 1.92
CA ASP A 133 -35.73 15.19 1.72
C ASP A 133 -35.89 15.38 0.20
N ASP A 134 -36.95 14.76 -0.32
CA ASP A 134 -37.67 14.93 -1.59
C ASP A 134 -36.94 15.11 -2.96
N ASN A 135 -37.16 14.09 -3.82
CA ASN A 135 -37.33 14.17 -5.29
C ASN A 135 -36.12 14.50 -6.19
N ALA A 136 -35.17 13.56 -6.34
CA ALA A 136 -34.24 13.59 -7.48
C ALA A 136 -34.17 12.23 -8.22
N GLU A 137 -34.47 12.27 -9.52
CA GLU A 137 -34.31 11.15 -10.47
C GLU A 137 -32.82 10.85 -10.74
N PRO A 138 -32.39 9.59 -10.91
CA PRO A 138 -31.01 9.27 -11.24
C PRO A 138 -30.77 9.48 -12.75
N THR A 139 -29.96 10.48 -13.10
CA THR A 139 -29.48 10.72 -14.46
C THR A 139 -28.15 9.98 -14.72
N ALA A 140 -27.94 9.63 -15.99
CA ALA A 140 -26.94 8.73 -16.57
C ALA A 140 -25.54 8.68 -15.91
N ALA A 141 -24.99 7.46 -15.81
CA ALA A 141 -23.68 7.15 -15.24
C ALA A 141 -22.52 7.85 -15.98
N PRO A 142 -21.80 8.78 -15.33
CA PRO A 142 -20.45 9.14 -15.73
C PRO A 142 -19.50 8.02 -15.28
N CYS A 143 -18.31 7.89 -15.89
CA CYS A 143 -17.20 7.14 -15.29
C CYS A 143 -16.77 7.85 -13.99
N GLU A 144 -17.57 7.75 -12.95
CA GLU A 144 -17.22 8.13 -11.59
C GLU A 144 -16.57 6.90 -10.97
N LEU A 145 -15.28 7.01 -10.63
CA LEU A 145 -14.66 6.08 -9.70
C LEU A 145 -15.57 5.97 -8.47
N ASP A 146 -15.85 4.75 -8.03
CA ASP A 146 -16.64 4.50 -6.83
C ASP A 146 -16.08 5.37 -5.70
N PRO A 147 -16.90 6.16 -4.98
CA PRO A 147 -16.40 6.99 -3.88
C PRO A 147 -15.59 6.20 -2.84
N LEU A 148 -15.86 4.90 -2.67
CA LEU A 148 -15.06 3.99 -1.85
C LEU A 148 -13.65 3.79 -2.43
N ASP A 149 -13.53 3.60 -3.75
CA ASP A 149 -12.25 3.46 -4.44
C ASP A 149 -11.47 4.78 -4.41
N LEU A 150 -12.15 5.93 -4.50
CA LEU A 150 -11.53 7.23 -4.35
C LEU A 150 -10.97 7.42 -2.94
N LEU A 151 -11.77 7.15 -1.89
CA LEU A 151 -11.30 7.27 -0.51
C LEU A 151 -10.13 6.33 -0.23
N PHE A 152 -10.22 5.10 -0.73
CA PHE A 152 -9.13 4.13 -0.60
C PHE A 152 -7.86 4.58 -1.31
N THR A 153 -7.99 5.11 -2.54
CA THR A 153 -6.87 5.68 -3.29
C THR A 153 -6.25 6.86 -2.55
N LEU A 154 -7.07 7.76 -2.00
CA LEU A 154 -6.60 8.87 -1.20
C LEU A 154 -5.82 8.36 0.01
N GLN A 155 -6.35 7.39 0.76
CA GLN A 155 -5.70 6.83 1.94
C GLN A 155 -4.32 6.22 1.62
N ILE A 156 -4.21 5.47 0.52
CA ILE A 156 -2.93 4.91 0.06
C ILE A 156 -1.93 6.02 -0.27
N MET A 157 -2.40 7.08 -0.91
CA MET A 157 -1.55 8.16 -1.42
C MET A 157 -1.26 9.26 -0.40
N MET A 158 -1.90 9.26 0.78
CA MET A 158 -1.84 10.36 1.75
C MET A 158 -0.43 10.79 2.10
N GLU A 159 0.48 9.83 2.28
CA GLU A 159 1.85 10.14 2.74
C GLU A 159 2.82 10.40 1.59
N VAL A 160 2.54 9.87 0.39
CA VAL A 160 3.46 9.91 -0.76
C VAL A 160 3.98 11.33 -1.06
N PRO A 161 3.16 12.41 -1.05
CA PRO A 161 3.67 13.76 -1.24
C PRO A 161 4.67 14.21 -0.17
N ALA A 162 4.44 13.84 1.10
CA ALA A 162 5.35 14.16 2.20
C ALA A 162 6.66 13.38 2.05
N GLN A 163 6.58 12.09 1.70
CA GLN A 163 7.73 11.23 1.43
C GLN A 163 8.58 11.77 0.27
N TYR A 164 7.94 12.15 -0.84
CA TYR A 164 8.60 12.75 -2.00
C TYR A 164 9.34 14.05 -1.62
N ASN A 165 8.71 14.92 -0.83
CA ASN A 165 9.34 16.14 -0.35
C ASN A 165 10.57 15.86 0.54
N CYS A 166 10.54 14.81 1.36
CA CYS A 166 11.69 14.38 2.13
C CYS A 166 12.82 13.86 1.23
N MET A 167 12.51 13.07 0.20
CA MET A 167 13.48 12.60 -0.78
C MET A 167 14.16 13.76 -1.51
N CYS A 168 13.41 14.81 -1.90
CA CYS A 168 13.97 16.04 -2.47
C CYS A 168 14.98 16.72 -1.50
N LYS A 169 14.61 16.87 -0.22
CA LYS A 169 15.47 17.52 0.78
C LYS A 169 16.75 16.74 1.06
N LEU A 170 16.69 15.41 0.93
CA LEU A 170 17.81 14.50 1.12
C LEU A 170 18.65 14.30 -0.16
N ASN A 171 18.29 14.95 -1.27
CA ASN A 171 18.92 14.79 -2.59
C ASN A 171 18.94 13.32 -3.07
N LEU A 172 17.83 12.60 -2.89
CA LEU A 172 17.69 11.20 -3.33
C LEU A 172 17.12 11.04 -4.75
N LEU A 173 16.57 12.11 -5.32
CA LEU A 173 15.85 12.12 -6.61
C LEU A 173 16.71 12.68 -7.76
#